data_AF-A0A1H6XQE8-F1
#
_entry.id   AF-A0A1H6XQE8-F1
#
_cell.length_a   1.000
_cell.length_b   1.000
_cell.length_c   1.000
_cell.angle_alpha   90.00
_cell.angle_beta   90.00
_cell.angle_gamma   90.00
#
_symmetry.space_group_name_H-M   'P 1'
#
loop_
_entity.id
_entity.type
_entity.pdbx_description
1 polymer ?
#
loop_
_entity_poly.entity_id
_entity_poly.type
_entity_poly.pdbx_seq_one_letter_code
_entity_poly.pdbx_strand_id
1 'polypeptide(L)'
;MFRLPRTARPLSALLLASALLASCGLFQPEGEEIETERPDVEVRGLWVDAFGTGIEAGAGMKTPEEITKLVKDARRMNVNTLYVQIGRRGDCYRNNAAMPRTDDPAVTPGFDPLADVIEKAHAQGIQVYAWIITTAIWNSATAPTSPEHAFNRHGLNAAGRDNWLMVKNDGTLRGGADWYLDPGHPDAAEYIKNMYVSVARNYAVDGVQFDRVRYPDYNPVGGPNNWGYNETALGRFRAETGATGTPEPGDPAWTAWRRQQVTNLVRETALAVKAVKPDVAISAATITYGEGPADEAGFLNTRPYTEVLQDWPEWVRAGYLDTNVMMNYKRDHVAAQALWFGQWNAFAAGLKRAYPWTEQVSGAALYINYQAGSVAQVRQAQAAGLDGWAGYSYRNPDLDVAASPPTKTQAVAFEELAARLTAADGPFPTFAERPGLAVSALRAVSGRVTGERLGGHTAELLNASGQVVATTQTDGNGHYGFFRVPAGTVSVRVGGQAAVSFTARAGRVTRLADVRLP
;
A
#
# COMPACT_ATOMS: atom_id res chain seq x y z
N MET A 1 -22.75 -7.48 -71.24
CA MET A 1 -22.81 -7.72 -72.70
C MET A 1 -21.53 -7.18 -73.33
N PHE A 2 -20.69 -8.08 -73.87
CA PHE A 2 -19.65 -7.94 -74.92
C PHE A 2 -19.24 -6.53 -75.43
N ARG A 3 -17.96 -6.13 -75.58
CA ARG A 3 -16.86 -6.73 -76.38
C ARG A 3 -15.48 -6.05 -76.09
N LEU A 4 -14.40 -6.84 -76.16
CA LEU A 4 -12.95 -6.51 -76.24
C LEU A 4 -12.50 -6.22 -77.69
N PRO A 5 -11.27 -5.67 -77.99
CA PRO A 5 -10.02 -6.47 -78.15
C PRO A 5 -8.70 -5.78 -77.69
N ARG A 6 -7.75 -6.50 -77.04
CA ARG A 6 -6.44 -7.08 -77.52
C ARG A 6 -5.39 -6.04 -77.95
N THR A 7 -4.07 -6.10 -77.66
CA THR A 7 -3.04 -7.09 -77.21
C THR A 7 -1.75 -6.27 -77.01
N ALA A 8 -0.81 -6.54 -76.10
CA ALA A 8 0.27 -7.52 -76.26
C ALA A 8 1.21 -7.53 -75.02
N ARG A 9 1.88 -8.66 -74.80
CA ARG A 9 3.02 -8.95 -73.90
C ARG A 9 4.19 -9.44 -74.80
N PRO A 10 5.42 -9.75 -74.33
CA PRO A 10 6.14 -9.44 -73.07
C PRO A 10 7.61 -9.00 -73.31
N LEU A 11 8.40 -8.70 -72.26
CA LEU A 11 9.76 -9.26 -72.03
C LEU A 11 10.42 -8.70 -70.75
N SER A 12 11.11 -9.60 -70.07
CA SER A 12 11.81 -9.45 -68.79
C SER A 12 13.14 -8.70 -68.89
N ALA A 13 13.57 -8.00 -67.84
CA ALA A 13 14.98 -7.87 -67.46
C ALA A 13 15.13 -7.41 -66.00
N LEU A 14 15.90 -8.18 -65.22
CA LEU A 14 16.44 -7.83 -63.91
C LEU A 14 17.38 -6.62 -63.99
N LEU A 15 17.43 -5.81 -62.94
CA LEU A 15 18.59 -4.98 -62.61
C LEU A 15 18.79 -4.96 -61.08
N LEU A 16 19.95 -5.47 -60.66
CA LEU A 16 20.53 -5.33 -59.33
C LEU A 16 20.93 -3.86 -59.08
N ALA A 17 20.72 -3.37 -57.86
CA ALA A 17 21.50 -2.28 -57.30
C ALA A 17 21.78 -2.54 -55.82
N SER A 18 23.06 -2.74 -55.52
CA SER A 18 23.65 -2.92 -54.20
C SER A 18 23.69 -1.59 -53.45
N ALA A 19 23.28 -1.57 -52.18
CA ALA A 19 23.52 -0.45 -51.27
C ALA A 19 24.29 -0.94 -50.04
N LEU A 20 25.49 -0.37 -49.84
CA LEU A 20 26.31 -0.53 -48.66
C LEU A 20 25.57 0.02 -47.43
N LEU A 21 25.39 -0.80 -46.40
CA LEU A 21 25.03 -0.35 -45.06
C LEU A 21 26.30 -0.22 -44.23
N ALA A 22 26.65 1.02 -43.88
CA ALA A 22 27.66 1.33 -42.89
C ALA A 22 27.16 0.90 -41.51
N SER A 23 27.92 0.03 -40.85
CA SER A 23 27.68 -0.45 -39.50
C SER A 23 27.97 0.66 -38.47
N CYS A 24 26.93 1.35 -38.00
CA CYS A 24 26.97 2.01 -36.70
C CYS A 24 26.82 0.93 -35.63
N GLY A 25 27.95 0.54 -35.01
CA GLY A 25 27.95 -0.28 -33.81
C GLY A 25 27.30 0.49 -32.66
N LEU A 26 26.04 0.17 -32.37
CA LEU A 26 25.41 0.51 -31.11
C LEU A 26 26.01 -0.42 -30.04
N PHE A 27 26.88 0.17 -29.22
CA PHE A 27 27.28 -0.44 -27.95
C PHE A 27 26.04 -0.49 -27.05
N GLN A 28 25.41 -1.67 -26.97
CA GLN A 28 24.46 -1.93 -25.88
C GLN A 28 25.28 -2.05 -24.59
N PRO A 29 25.02 -1.25 -23.55
CA PRO A 29 25.50 -1.62 -22.23
C PRO A 29 24.80 -2.92 -21.86
N GLU A 30 25.58 -3.97 -21.60
CA GLU A 30 25.10 -5.20 -20.98
C GLU A 30 24.53 -4.83 -19.62
N GLY A 31 23.21 -4.61 -19.58
CA GLY A 31 22.45 -4.64 -18.34
C GLY A 31 22.40 -6.09 -17.91
N GLU A 32 22.97 -6.39 -16.75
CA GLU A 32 22.69 -7.61 -16.02
C GLU A 32 21.15 -7.67 -15.84
N GLU A 33 20.46 -8.47 -16.64
CA GLU A 33 19.05 -8.78 -16.42
C GLU A 33 18.96 -9.45 -15.06
N ILE A 34 18.35 -8.75 -14.10
CA ILE A 34 17.97 -9.38 -12.84
C ILE A 34 16.85 -10.35 -13.20
N GLU A 35 17.22 -11.60 -13.46
CA GLU A 35 16.30 -12.71 -13.63
C GLU A 35 15.58 -12.91 -12.27
N THR A 36 14.43 -12.27 -12.12
CA THR A 36 13.59 -12.43 -10.93
C THR A 36 12.77 -13.70 -11.08
N GLU A 37 13.39 -14.87 -10.91
CA GLU A 37 12.63 -16.11 -10.67
C GLU A 37 11.98 -16.01 -9.28
N ARG A 38 10.78 -15.42 -9.24
CA ARG A 38 9.85 -15.63 -8.12
C ARG A 38 9.02 -16.86 -8.44
N PRO A 39 8.81 -17.78 -7.48
CA PRO A 39 7.87 -18.89 -7.66
C PRO A 39 6.49 -18.35 -8.06
N ASP A 40 5.83 -19.00 -9.02
CA ASP A 40 4.46 -18.71 -9.49
C ASP A 40 3.38 -19.04 -8.43
N VAL A 41 3.65 -18.75 -7.16
CA VAL A 41 2.68 -18.95 -6.08
C VAL A 41 1.88 -17.67 -5.91
N GLU A 42 0.62 -17.74 -6.33
CA GLU A 42 -0.37 -16.67 -6.18
C GLU A 42 -0.57 -16.30 -4.70
N VAL A 43 -0.64 -15.01 -4.40
CA VAL A 43 -1.12 -14.49 -3.12
C VAL A 43 -2.61 -14.79 -2.98
N ARG A 44 -2.97 -15.54 -1.94
CA ARG A 44 -4.37 -15.85 -1.60
C ARG A 44 -4.62 -15.35 -0.20
N GLY A 45 -5.18 -14.15 -0.14
CA GLY A 45 -5.29 -13.35 1.08
C GLY A 45 -6.68 -13.35 1.72
N LEU A 46 -6.72 -13.23 3.05
CA LEU A 46 -7.91 -12.80 3.78
C LEU A 46 -7.58 -11.62 4.68
N TRP A 47 -8.42 -10.59 4.64
CA TRP A 47 -8.38 -9.51 5.62
C TRP A 47 -9.25 -9.82 6.84
N VAL A 48 -8.64 -9.73 8.01
CA VAL A 48 -9.26 -10.05 9.31
C VAL A 48 -9.38 -8.78 10.14
N ASP A 49 -10.60 -8.24 10.23
CA ASP A 49 -10.87 -7.00 10.97
C ASP A 49 -11.13 -7.25 12.47
N ALA A 50 -10.90 -6.20 13.26
CA ALA A 50 -11.02 -6.17 14.72
C ALA A 50 -12.40 -5.69 15.23
N PHE A 51 -13.40 -5.56 14.35
CA PHE A 51 -14.67 -4.91 14.70
C PHE A 51 -15.73 -5.88 15.24
N GLY A 52 -15.65 -7.18 14.92
CA GLY A 52 -16.57 -8.19 15.47
C GLY A 52 -16.30 -8.54 16.94
N THR A 53 -17.24 -9.19 17.61
CA THR A 53 -17.09 -9.71 18.98
C THR A 53 -17.67 -11.12 19.06
N GLY A 54 -16.83 -12.11 19.37
CA GLY A 54 -17.21 -13.52 19.48
C GLY A 54 -17.15 -14.28 18.15
N ILE A 55 -16.92 -15.59 18.27
CA ILE A 55 -16.80 -16.55 17.15
C ILE A 55 -18.02 -16.49 16.22
N GLU A 56 -19.24 -16.43 16.79
CA GLU A 56 -20.49 -16.42 16.03
C GLU A 56 -20.68 -15.12 15.22
N ALA A 57 -20.14 -14.01 15.70
CA ALA A 57 -20.15 -12.73 14.98
C ALA A 57 -18.95 -12.58 14.04
N GLY A 58 -18.19 -13.66 13.82
CA GLY A 58 -17.06 -13.70 12.91
C GLY A 58 -15.81 -12.95 13.37
N ALA A 59 -15.67 -12.69 14.68
CA ALA A 59 -14.40 -12.22 15.22
C ALA A 59 -13.32 -13.31 15.02
N GLY A 60 -12.14 -12.91 14.55
CA GLY A 60 -11.10 -13.85 14.13
C GLY A 60 -9.84 -13.84 14.98
N MET A 61 -9.75 -12.99 16.01
CA MET A 61 -8.45 -12.76 16.66
C MET A 61 -8.47 -12.36 18.14
N LYS A 62 -9.62 -12.28 18.81
CA LYS A 62 -9.66 -11.78 20.20
C LYS A 62 -9.42 -12.88 21.23
N THR A 63 -9.60 -14.14 20.87
CA THR A 63 -9.32 -15.32 21.71
C THR A 63 -8.53 -16.40 20.97
N PRO A 64 -7.87 -17.33 21.69
CA PRO A 64 -7.18 -18.46 21.08
C PRO A 64 -8.07 -19.33 20.19
N GLU A 65 -9.35 -19.48 20.54
CA GLU A 65 -10.34 -20.27 19.81
C GLU A 65 -10.74 -19.60 18.50
N GLU A 66 -10.97 -18.27 18.53
CA GLU A 66 -11.23 -17.47 17.33
C GLU A 66 -10.09 -17.61 16.32
N ILE A 67 -8.85 -17.54 16.79
CA ILE A 67 -7.64 -17.67 15.93
C ILE A 67 -7.50 -19.09 15.39
N THR A 68 -7.76 -20.10 16.23
CA THR A 68 -7.75 -21.50 15.79
C THR A 68 -8.77 -21.74 14.67
N LYS A 69 -9.97 -21.15 14.78
CA LYS A 69 -10.98 -21.22 13.73
C LYS A 69 -10.54 -20.47 12.47
N LEU A 70 -10.03 -19.25 12.61
CA LEU A 70 -9.53 -18.43 11.49
C LEU A 70 -8.49 -19.20 10.66
N VAL A 71 -7.48 -19.78 11.31
CA VAL A 71 -6.42 -20.53 10.62
C VAL A 71 -6.97 -21.78 9.94
N LYS A 72 -7.89 -22.50 10.57
CA LYS A 72 -8.56 -23.66 9.95
C LYS A 72 -9.38 -23.25 8.72
N ASP A 73 -10.12 -22.15 8.79
CA ASP A 73 -10.92 -21.67 7.67
C ASP A 73 -10.05 -21.19 6.51
N ALA A 74 -8.96 -20.45 6.80
CA ALA A 74 -7.98 -20.08 5.79
C ALA A 74 -7.40 -21.32 5.09
N ARG A 75 -7.03 -22.35 5.84
CA ARG A 75 -6.56 -23.63 5.28
C ARG A 75 -7.61 -24.34 4.42
N ARG A 76 -8.88 -24.34 4.83
CA ARG A 76 -9.99 -24.91 4.05
C ARG A 76 -10.21 -24.17 2.73
N MET A 77 -9.87 -22.89 2.65
CA MET A 77 -9.97 -22.09 1.44
C MET A 77 -8.69 -22.11 0.58
N ASN A 78 -7.66 -22.85 0.99
CA ASN A 78 -6.31 -22.80 0.40
C ASN A 78 -5.70 -21.38 0.34
N VAL A 79 -6.04 -20.55 1.34
CA VAL A 79 -5.49 -19.20 1.59
C VAL A 79 -4.11 -19.34 2.24
N ASN A 80 -3.14 -18.55 1.77
CA ASN A 80 -1.74 -18.59 2.22
C ASN A 80 -1.27 -17.29 2.88
N THR A 81 -2.11 -16.25 2.92
CA THR A 81 -1.78 -14.97 3.56
C THR A 81 -2.95 -14.43 4.40
N LEU A 82 -2.66 -13.99 5.61
CA LEU A 82 -3.61 -13.27 6.48
C LEU A 82 -3.15 -11.83 6.69
N TYR A 83 -4.02 -10.88 6.38
CA TYR A 83 -3.84 -9.46 6.69
C TYR A 83 -4.67 -9.14 7.94
N VAL A 84 -4.02 -9.09 9.10
CA VAL A 84 -4.70 -9.10 10.40
C VAL A 84 -4.66 -7.73 11.04
N GLN A 85 -5.82 -7.14 11.32
CA GLN A 85 -5.92 -5.79 11.86
C GLN A 85 -5.44 -5.74 13.32
N ILE A 86 -4.17 -5.42 13.50
CA ILE A 86 -3.60 -5.29 14.85
C ILE A 86 -3.62 -3.86 15.35
N GLY A 87 -3.69 -2.85 14.48
CA GLY A 87 -3.85 -1.44 14.86
C GLY A 87 -5.20 -0.92 14.41
N ARG A 88 -6.10 -0.57 15.33
CA ARG A 88 -7.50 -0.23 15.00
C ARG A 88 -7.80 1.26 15.19
N ARG A 89 -7.63 1.79 16.39
CA ARG A 89 -7.95 3.17 16.78
C ARG A 89 -6.86 3.71 17.69
N GLY A 90 -5.63 3.79 17.17
CA GLY A 90 -4.46 4.16 17.97
C GLY A 90 -4.08 3.15 19.06
N ASP A 91 -4.80 2.04 19.14
CA ASP A 91 -4.62 0.93 20.06
C ASP A 91 -4.24 -0.35 19.32
N CYS A 92 -3.69 -1.33 20.05
CA CYS A 92 -3.06 -2.48 19.45
C CYS A 92 -3.44 -3.84 20.08
N TYR A 93 -3.77 -4.82 19.25
CA TYR A 93 -4.13 -6.20 19.62
C TYR A 93 -2.89 -7.08 19.82
N ARG A 94 -2.02 -6.67 20.75
CA ARG A 94 -0.75 -7.37 21.09
C ARG A 94 -0.17 -6.81 22.38
N ASN A 95 0.87 -7.45 22.93
CA ASN A 95 1.56 -6.96 24.13
C ASN A 95 2.77 -6.05 23.87
N ASN A 96 3.63 -6.36 22.89
CA ASN A 96 4.99 -5.78 22.79
C ASN A 96 5.23 -4.88 21.57
N ALA A 97 4.72 -3.64 21.56
CA ALA A 97 5.08 -2.62 20.57
C ALA A 97 4.73 -1.19 21.04
N ALA A 98 4.99 -0.18 20.22
CA ALA A 98 4.88 1.23 20.58
C ALA A 98 3.46 1.74 20.88
N MET A 99 2.45 1.29 20.13
CA MET A 99 1.05 1.66 20.41
C MET A 99 0.59 1.15 21.80
N PRO A 100 -0.34 1.84 22.49
CA PRO A 100 -1.00 1.24 23.65
C PRO A 100 -1.72 -0.07 23.31
N ARG A 101 -1.84 -0.96 24.29
CA ARG A 101 -2.70 -2.15 24.16
C ARG A 101 -4.16 -1.73 24.04
N THR A 102 -4.94 -2.47 23.25
CA THR A 102 -6.39 -2.30 23.12
C THR A 102 -7.12 -2.48 24.46
N ASP A 103 -8.19 -1.71 24.65
CA ASP A 103 -9.13 -1.81 25.76
C ASP A 103 -10.38 -2.63 25.41
N ASP A 104 -10.37 -3.31 24.26
CA ASP A 104 -11.46 -4.17 23.82
C ASP A 104 -11.69 -5.32 24.84
N PRO A 105 -12.84 -5.33 25.55
CA PRO A 105 -13.07 -6.28 26.64
C PRO A 105 -13.27 -7.71 26.16
N ALA A 106 -13.44 -7.93 24.85
CA ALA A 106 -13.51 -9.27 24.28
C ALA A 106 -12.12 -9.92 24.12
N VAL A 107 -11.03 -9.16 24.27
CA VAL A 107 -9.68 -9.73 24.29
C VAL A 107 -9.41 -10.35 25.65
N THR A 108 -9.04 -11.63 25.65
CA THR A 108 -8.73 -12.35 26.90
C THR A 108 -7.61 -11.63 27.68
N PRO A 109 -7.73 -11.42 29.01
CA PRO A 109 -6.69 -10.76 29.80
C PRO A 109 -5.32 -11.43 29.65
N GLY A 110 -4.26 -10.64 29.45
CA GLY A 110 -2.88 -11.12 29.24
C GLY A 110 -2.60 -11.76 27.87
N PHE A 111 -3.63 -12.12 27.11
CA PHE A 111 -3.50 -12.75 25.80
C PHE A 111 -2.83 -11.81 24.77
N ASP A 112 -1.93 -12.34 23.94
CA ASP A 112 -1.33 -11.62 22.83
C ASP A 112 -1.91 -12.16 21.49
N PRO A 113 -2.94 -11.50 20.93
CA PRO A 113 -3.53 -11.92 19.66
C PRO A 113 -2.54 -12.07 18.51
N LEU A 114 -1.65 -11.09 18.31
CA LEU A 114 -0.71 -11.13 17.19
C LEU A 114 0.28 -12.29 17.32
N ALA A 115 0.81 -12.53 18.53
CA ALA A 115 1.71 -13.67 18.75
C ALA A 115 1.03 -15.01 18.43
N ASP A 116 -0.20 -15.21 18.93
CA ASP A 116 -0.95 -16.45 18.75
C ASP A 116 -1.37 -16.69 17.28
N VAL A 117 -1.76 -15.62 16.56
CA VAL A 117 -2.02 -15.69 15.11
C VAL A 117 -0.77 -16.10 14.35
N ILE A 118 0.38 -15.48 14.64
CA ILE A 118 1.66 -15.79 13.98
C ILE A 118 2.00 -17.26 14.19
N GLU A 119 2.01 -17.74 15.44
CA GLU A 119 2.36 -19.11 15.77
C GLU A 119 1.48 -20.12 15.03
N LYS A 120 0.16 -19.96 15.11
CA LYS A 120 -0.80 -20.91 14.51
C LYS A 120 -0.81 -20.84 12.98
N ALA A 121 -0.70 -19.67 12.40
CA ALA A 121 -0.68 -19.50 10.94
C ALA A 121 0.62 -20.04 10.34
N HIS A 122 1.78 -19.73 10.94
CA HIS A 122 3.08 -20.24 10.50
C HIS A 122 3.15 -21.76 10.57
N ALA A 123 2.58 -22.37 11.62
CA ALA A 123 2.46 -23.83 11.73
C ALA A 123 1.62 -24.48 10.61
N GLN A 124 0.92 -23.67 9.80
CA GLN A 124 0.11 -24.10 8.67
C GLN A 124 0.62 -23.53 7.33
N GLY A 125 1.84 -22.98 7.29
CA GLY A 125 2.43 -22.40 6.08
C GLY A 125 1.75 -21.11 5.60
N ILE A 126 1.01 -20.42 6.48
CA ILE A 126 0.28 -19.19 6.18
C ILE A 126 1.09 -18.00 6.68
N GLN A 127 1.34 -17.03 5.81
CA GLN A 127 2.02 -15.79 6.16
C GLN A 127 1.07 -14.81 6.87
N VAL A 128 1.62 -14.00 7.78
CA VAL A 128 0.89 -13.02 8.58
C VAL A 128 1.43 -11.62 8.34
N TYR A 129 0.55 -10.76 7.83
CA TYR A 129 0.78 -9.34 7.63
C TYR A 129 0.05 -8.54 8.71
N ALA A 130 0.79 -7.77 9.50
CA ALA A 130 0.22 -6.88 10.51
C ALA A 130 -0.40 -5.65 9.83
N TRP A 131 -1.74 -5.63 9.75
CA TRP A 131 -2.51 -4.51 9.21
C TRP A 131 -2.76 -3.46 10.30
N ILE A 132 -2.42 -2.20 9.98
CA ILE A 132 -2.59 -1.05 10.87
C ILE A 132 -3.40 0.04 10.16
N ILE A 133 -4.42 0.58 10.85
CA ILE A 133 -5.06 1.83 10.45
C ILE A 133 -4.10 2.99 10.71
N THR A 134 -3.67 3.65 9.64
CA THR A 134 -2.52 4.56 9.66
C THR A 134 -2.84 5.92 10.25
N THR A 135 -3.91 6.57 9.77
CA THR A 135 -4.21 7.97 10.14
C THR A 135 -5.38 8.09 11.11
N ALA A 136 -6.43 7.26 11.02
CA ALA A 136 -7.55 7.33 11.95
C ALA A 136 -7.13 6.83 13.35
N ILE A 137 -7.29 7.66 14.38
CA ILE A 137 -6.70 7.43 15.70
C ILE A 137 -7.73 7.24 16.81
N TRP A 138 -8.94 7.78 16.68
CA TRP A 138 -10.00 7.57 17.68
C TRP A 138 -11.37 7.84 17.08
N ASN A 139 -12.45 7.30 17.66
CA ASN A 139 -13.81 7.57 17.17
C ASN A 139 -14.96 7.47 18.18
N SER A 140 -14.64 7.31 19.47
CA SER A 140 -15.62 7.28 20.55
C SER A 140 -15.74 8.66 21.21
N ALA A 141 -16.92 8.98 21.74
CA ALA A 141 -17.10 10.16 22.60
C ALA A 141 -16.38 10.00 23.95
N THR A 142 -16.19 8.75 24.40
CA THR A 142 -15.37 8.44 25.58
C THR A 142 -13.90 8.44 25.17
N ALA A 143 -13.05 9.09 25.96
CA ALA A 143 -11.61 9.09 25.72
C ALA A 143 -11.01 7.68 25.87
N PRO A 144 -9.92 7.36 25.14
CA PRO A 144 -9.17 6.13 25.35
C PRO A 144 -8.75 5.99 26.81
N THR A 145 -8.77 4.77 27.34
CA THR A 145 -8.43 4.51 28.75
C THR A 145 -6.94 4.70 29.06
N SER A 146 -6.06 4.37 28.11
CA SER A 146 -4.61 4.51 28.30
C SER A 146 -4.17 5.98 28.25
N PRO A 147 -3.50 6.52 29.28
CA PRO A 147 -2.96 7.88 29.24
C PRO A 147 -1.85 8.05 28.19
N GLU A 148 -1.23 6.95 27.76
CA GLU A 148 -0.19 6.92 26.72
C GLU A 148 -0.75 7.05 25.30
N HIS A 149 -2.07 6.96 25.14
CA HIS A 149 -2.70 7.00 23.83
C HIS A 149 -2.47 8.35 23.14
N ALA A 150 -2.07 8.32 21.86
CA ALA A 150 -1.73 9.53 21.11
C ALA A 150 -2.88 10.54 21.08
N PHE A 151 -4.13 10.08 20.99
CA PHE A 151 -5.30 10.96 21.10
C PHE A 151 -5.42 11.67 22.46
N ASN A 152 -5.02 11.05 23.57
CA ASN A 152 -5.04 11.70 24.89
C ASN A 152 -3.92 12.73 25.04
N ARG A 153 -2.73 12.40 24.53
CA ARG A 153 -1.53 13.24 24.65
C ARG A 153 -1.46 14.40 23.66
N HIS A 154 -1.93 14.15 22.44
CA HIS A 154 -1.72 15.01 21.28
C HIS A 154 -3.04 15.34 20.54
N GLY A 155 -4.17 15.10 21.20
CA GLY A 155 -5.51 15.31 20.65
C GLY A 155 -6.14 16.63 21.06
N LEU A 156 -7.41 16.57 21.50
CA LEU A 156 -8.28 17.73 21.71
C LEU A 156 -7.75 18.77 22.72
N ASN A 157 -6.95 18.33 23.69
CA ASN A 157 -6.42 19.21 24.74
C ASN A 157 -5.02 19.74 24.44
N ALA A 158 -4.40 19.33 23.32
CA ALA A 158 -3.09 19.80 22.90
C ALA A 158 -3.20 21.01 21.97
N ALA A 159 -2.15 21.82 21.92
CA ALA A 159 -2.08 23.04 21.09
C ALA A 159 -0.74 23.12 20.34
N GLY A 160 -0.72 23.92 19.27
CA GLY A 160 0.47 24.10 18.44
C GLY A 160 1.06 22.78 17.96
N ARG A 161 2.38 22.63 18.09
CA ARG A 161 3.12 21.43 17.66
C ARG A 161 2.77 20.15 18.43
N ASP A 162 2.19 20.28 19.63
CA ASP A 162 1.76 19.10 20.39
C ASP A 162 0.40 18.58 19.90
N ASN A 163 -0.35 19.34 19.10
CA ASN A 163 -1.60 18.90 18.51
C ASN A 163 -1.38 18.22 17.15
N TRP A 164 -1.59 16.91 17.13
CA TRP A 164 -1.36 16.08 15.95
C TRP A 164 -2.63 15.84 15.12
N LEU A 165 -3.77 16.36 15.56
CA LEU A 165 -5.04 16.12 14.87
C LEU A 165 -5.07 16.83 13.53
N MET A 166 -5.57 16.11 12.55
CA MET A 166 -5.89 16.63 11.24
C MET A 166 -7.11 17.54 11.35
N VAL A 167 -7.00 18.71 10.71
CA VAL A 167 -8.04 19.74 10.71
C VAL A 167 -8.60 19.86 9.29
N LYS A 168 -9.92 20.03 9.20
CA LYS A 168 -10.62 20.39 7.96
C LYS A 168 -10.53 21.90 7.74
N ASN A 169 -10.62 22.37 6.49
CA ASN A 169 -10.50 23.80 6.16
C ASN A 169 -11.50 24.71 6.92
N ASP A 170 -12.65 24.18 7.35
CA ASP A 170 -13.64 24.90 8.16
C ASP A 170 -13.38 24.84 9.68
N GLY A 171 -12.24 24.27 10.10
CA GLY A 171 -11.86 24.08 11.50
C GLY A 171 -12.40 22.79 12.14
N THR A 172 -13.20 21.99 11.42
CA THR A 172 -13.73 20.73 11.96
C THR A 172 -12.62 19.69 12.18
N LEU A 173 -12.68 18.97 13.29
CA LEU A 173 -11.68 17.96 13.69
C LEU A 173 -12.11 16.50 13.42
N ARG A 174 -13.37 16.28 13.06
CA ARG A 174 -13.94 14.93 12.86
C ARG A 174 -14.42 14.70 11.44
N GLY A 175 -13.96 13.61 10.84
CA GLY A 175 -14.50 13.05 9.60
C GLY A 175 -15.46 11.92 9.94
N GLY A 176 -16.76 12.15 9.80
CA GLY A 176 -17.76 11.24 10.36
C GLY A 176 -17.59 11.13 11.88
N ALA A 177 -17.31 9.92 12.38
CA ALA A 177 -17.03 9.69 13.79
C ALA A 177 -15.53 9.75 14.14
N ASP A 178 -14.65 9.72 13.15
CA ASP A 178 -13.22 9.50 13.37
C ASP A 178 -12.45 10.82 13.54
N TRP A 179 -11.47 10.82 14.44
CA TRP A 179 -10.35 11.77 14.47
C TRP A 179 -9.14 11.15 13.79
N TYR A 180 -8.30 12.00 13.18
CA TYR A 180 -7.18 11.57 12.35
C TYR A 180 -5.90 12.26 12.79
N LEU A 181 -4.77 11.56 12.67
CA LEU A 181 -3.43 12.14 12.70
C LEU A 181 -3.13 12.78 11.34
N ASP A 182 -2.54 13.97 11.33
CA ASP A 182 -2.16 14.66 10.10
C ASP A 182 -0.79 14.16 9.58
N PRO A 183 -0.70 13.53 8.38
CA PRO A 183 0.59 13.11 7.82
C PRO A 183 1.50 14.30 7.47
N GLY A 184 0.95 15.52 7.37
CA GLY A 184 1.73 16.75 7.25
C GLY A 184 2.35 17.23 8.56
N HIS A 185 1.99 16.64 9.71
CA HIS A 185 2.60 16.94 10.99
C HIS A 185 3.83 16.03 11.23
N PRO A 186 5.05 16.58 11.36
CA PRO A 186 6.28 15.78 11.44
C PRO A 186 6.31 14.81 12.62
N ASP A 187 5.84 15.24 13.80
CA ASP A 187 5.86 14.37 14.99
C ASP A 187 4.78 13.27 14.92
N ALA A 188 3.65 13.54 14.25
CA ALA A 188 2.61 12.54 14.01
C ALA A 188 3.07 11.51 12.98
N ALA A 189 3.73 11.95 11.90
CA ALA A 189 4.33 11.07 10.91
C ALA A 189 5.42 10.17 11.53
N GLU A 190 6.25 10.71 12.43
CA GLU A 190 7.24 9.95 13.19
C GLU A 190 6.57 8.91 14.11
N TYR A 191 5.53 9.30 14.84
CA TYR A 191 4.75 8.37 15.65
C TYR A 191 4.18 7.23 14.81
N ILE A 192 3.55 7.55 13.67
CA ILE A 192 2.98 6.56 12.75
C ILE A 192 4.06 5.59 12.27
N LYS A 193 5.20 6.09 11.78
CA LYS A 193 6.34 5.24 11.38
C LYS A 193 6.72 4.26 12.49
N ASN A 194 6.80 4.75 13.73
CA ASN A 194 7.18 3.94 14.88
C ASN A 194 6.12 2.88 15.25
N MET A 195 4.84 3.06 14.90
CA MET A 195 3.82 2.01 15.02
C MET A 195 4.23 0.77 14.21
N TYR A 196 4.68 0.95 12.98
CA TYR A 196 5.09 -0.14 12.08
C TYR A 196 6.45 -0.73 12.44
N VAL A 197 7.46 0.13 12.67
CA VAL A 197 8.83 -0.30 13.01
C VAL A 197 8.82 -1.14 14.29
N SER A 198 8.02 -0.75 15.29
CA SER A 198 7.95 -1.49 16.53
C SER A 198 7.33 -2.87 16.36
N VAL A 199 6.33 -3.04 15.48
CA VAL A 199 5.74 -4.36 15.20
C VAL A 199 6.75 -5.25 14.47
N ALA A 200 7.39 -4.73 13.42
CA ALA A 200 8.40 -5.47 12.66
C ALA A 200 9.58 -5.91 13.53
N ARG A 201 10.00 -5.07 14.49
CA ARG A 201 11.10 -5.38 15.41
C ARG A 201 10.75 -6.48 16.42
N ASN A 202 9.52 -6.50 16.91
CA ASN A 202 9.14 -7.30 18.08
C ASN A 202 8.37 -8.59 17.74
N TYR A 203 7.88 -8.74 16.50
CA TYR A 203 7.11 -9.90 16.06
C TYR A 203 7.70 -10.55 14.81
N ALA A 204 7.53 -11.86 14.72
CA ALA A 204 7.87 -12.65 13.54
C ALA A 204 6.79 -12.52 12.44
N VAL A 205 6.35 -11.29 12.14
CA VAL A 205 5.46 -11.04 11.00
C VAL A 205 6.22 -11.24 9.69
N ASP A 206 5.50 -11.69 8.66
CA ASP A 206 6.00 -11.77 7.28
C ASP A 206 5.90 -10.42 6.58
N GLY A 207 4.97 -9.57 7.02
CA GLY A 207 4.79 -8.23 6.49
C GLY A 207 4.08 -7.28 7.42
N VAL A 208 4.11 -6.00 7.06
CA VAL A 208 3.24 -4.98 7.62
C VAL A 208 2.39 -4.39 6.51
N GLN A 209 1.15 -4.01 6.81
CA GLN A 209 0.25 -3.41 5.83
C GLN A 209 -0.29 -2.07 6.31
N PHE A 210 -0.07 -1.02 5.49
CA PHE A 210 -0.75 0.25 5.65
C PHE A 210 -2.21 0.14 5.23
N ASP A 211 -3.13 0.57 6.07
CA ASP A 211 -4.49 0.92 5.65
C ASP A 211 -4.80 2.35 6.04
N ARG A 212 -5.69 2.98 5.27
CA ARG A 212 -6.03 4.40 5.40
C ARG A 212 -4.80 5.32 5.47
N VAL A 213 -3.70 4.97 4.79
CA VAL A 213 -2.55 5.87 4.56
C VAL A 213 -2.93 6.89 3.47
N ARG A 214 -3.80 7.82 3.86
CA ARG A 214 -4.45 8.80 2.99
C ARG A 214 -5.14 9.88 3.82
N TYR A 215 -5.59 10.94 3.16
CA TYR A 215 -6.51 11.91 3.76
C TYR A 215 -7.94 11.36 3.78
N PRO A 216 -8.81 11.81 4.71
CA PRO A 216 -10.18 11.32 4.84
C PRO A 216 -11.00 11.51 3.56
N ASP A 217 -11.89 10.58 3.29
CA ASP A 217 -12.76 10.50 2.11
C ASP A 217 -14.13 11.21 2.29
N TYR A 218 -14.29 12.01 3.35
CA TYR A 218 -15.51 12.79 3.64
C TYR A 218 -15.59 14.12 2.87
N ASN A 219 -15.24 14.11 1.60
CA ASN A 219 -15.39 15.29 0.77
C ASN A 219 -16.84 15.41 0.28
N PRO A 220 -17.37 16.64 0.08
CA PRO A 220 -18.59 16.81 -0.69
C PRO A 220 -18.39 16.15 -2.05
N VAL A 221 -19.34 15.30 -2.46
CA VAL A 221 -19.24 14.45 -3.65
C VAL A 221 -18.70 15.24 -4.85
N GLY A 222 -17.49 14.88 -5.31
CA GLY A 222 -16.84 15.46 -6.49
C GLY A 222 -16.00 16.73 -6.27
N GLY A 223 -15.72 17.13 -5.03
CA GLY A 223 -14.88 18.30 -4.70
C GLY A 223 -13.43 17.96 -4.28
N PRO A 224 -12.52 18.95 -4.26
CA PRO A 224 -11.16 18.76 -3.78
C PRO A 224 -11.15 18.37 -2.29
N ASN A 225 -10.12 17.63 -1.88
CA ASN A 225 -9.94 17.29 -0.47
C ASN A 225 -9.74 18.55 0.38
N ASN A 226 -10.49 18.68 1.46
CA ASN A 226 -10.46 19.85 2.35
C ASN A 226 -9.89 19.54 3.74
N TRP A 227 -9.12 18.48 3.90
CA TRP A 227 -8.41 18.09 5.12
C TRP A 227 -6.92 18.44 5.07
N GLY A 228 -6.24 18.41 6.22
CA GLY A 228 -4.80 18.66 6.33
C GLY A 228 -4.42 20.06 6.78
N TYR A 229 -5.37 20.81 7.33
CA TYR A 229 -5.21 22.20 7.75
C TYR A 229 -4.68 22.34 9.19
N ASN A 230 -4.00 21.32 9.71
CA ASN A 230 -3.32 21.44 11.00
C ASN A 230 -2.32 22.61 10.94
N GLU A 231 -2.23 23.40 12.02
CA GLU A 231 -1.42 24.61 12.06
C GLU A 231 0.07 24.34 11.74
N THR A 232 0.62 23.25 12.28
CA THR A 232 2.00 22.82 12.02
C THR A 232 2.18 22.46 10.54
N ALA A 233 1.24 21.73 9.95
CA ALA A 233 1.28 21.33 8.54
C ALA A 233 1.21 22.56 7.61
N LEU A 234 0.30 23.50 7.89
CA LEU A 234 0.19 24.78 7.16
C LEU A 234 1.46 25.62 7.29
N GLY A 235 2.03 25.71 8.50
CA GLY A 235 3.29 26.40 8.74
C GLY A 235 4.44 25.83 7.91
N ARG A 236 4.53 24.50 7.84
CA ARG A 236 5.49 23.80 6.97
C ARG A 236 5.27 24.10 5.51
N PHE A 237 4.05 23.97 5.01
CA PHE A 237 3.74 24.27 3.61
C PHE A 237 4.15 25.70 3.22
N ARG A 238 3.82 26.70 4.05
CA ARG A 238 4.25 28.08 3.81
C ARG A 238 5.77 28.23 3.82
N ALA A 239 6.46 27.64 4.78
CA ALA A 239 7.92 27.71 4.88
C ALA A 239 8.63 27.00 3.71
N GLU A 240 8.05 25.90 3.21
CA GLU A 240 8.63 25.07 2.14
C GLU A 240 8.35 25.66 0.75
N THR A 241 7.20 26.31 0.54
CA THR A 241 6.76 26.78 -0.78
C THR A 241 6.83 28.30 -0.96
N GLY A 242 6.92 29.07 0.13
CA GLY A 242 6.79 30.53 0.10
C GLY A 242 5.34 31.03 -0.01
N ALA A 243 4.34 30.13 0.06
CA ALA A 243 2.93 30.51 0.05
C ALA A 243 2.57 31.40 1.24
N THR A 244 1.59 32.29 1.04
CA THR A 244 1.05 33.18 2.08
C THR A 244 -0.38 32.81 2.43
N GLY A 245 -0.80 33.07 3.67
CA GLY A 245 -2.16 32.80 4.13
C GLY A 245 -2.51 31.31 4.25
N THR A 246 -3.80 31.01 4.09
CA THR A 246 -4.36 29.65 4.09
C THR A 246 -4.73 29.29 2.65
N PRO A 247 -4.20 28.19 2.08
CA PRO A 247 -4.52 27.81 0.71
C PRO A 247 -5.95 27.28 0.59
N GLU A 248 -6.61 27.59 -0.52
CA GLU A 248 -7.91 27.00 -0.85
C GLU A 248 -7.79 25.46 -1.02
N PRO A 249 -8.83 24.66 -0.70
CA PRO A 249 -8.77 23.21 -0.81
C PRO A 249 -8.34 22.68 -2.18
N GLY A 250 -8.72 23.39 -3.25
CA GLY A 250 -8.39 23.06 -4.63
C GLY A 250 -7.08 23.65 -5.15
N ASP A 251 -6.29 24.34 -4.31
CA ASP A 251 -4.99 24.86 -4.71
C ASP A 251 -4.07 23.69 -5.16
N PRO A 252 -3.51 23.73 -6.40
CA PRO A 252 -2.69 22.65 -6.91
C PRO A 252 -1.40 22.41 -6.10
N ALA A 253 -0.75 23.47 -5.62
CA ALA A 253 0.48 23.38 -4.84
C ALA A 253 0.20 22.77 -3.45
N TRP A 254 -0.90 23.17 -2.81
CA TRP A 254 -1.33 22.59 -1.53
C TRP A 254 -1.72 21.11 -1.67
N THR A 255 -2.43 20.77 -2.75
CA THR A 255 -2.85 19.40 -3.05
C THR A 255 -1.63 18.51 -3.33
N ALA A 256 -0.68 18.98 -4.14
CA ALA A 256 0.56 18.27 -4.42
C ALA A 256 1.42 18.11 -3.15
N TRP A 257 1.53 19.16 -2.32
CA TRP A 257 2.30 19.10 -1.08
C TRP A 257 1.73 18.08 -0.09
N ARG A 258 0.41 18.07 0.13
CA ARG A 258 -0.27 17.09 1.01
C ARG A 258 -0.09 15.66 0.51
N ARG A 259 -0.26 15.43 -0.80
CA ARG A 259 0.02 14.12 -1.43
C ARG A 259 1.46 13.66 -1.18
N GLN A 260 2.43 14.57 -1.33
CA GLN A 260 3.83 14.27 -1.04
C GLN A 260 4.06 13.88 0.43
N GLN A 261 3.30 14.44 1.38
CA GLN A 261 3.43 14.03 2.80
C GLN A 261 2.99 12.57 3.02
N VAL A 262 1.93 12.12 2.34
CA VAL A 262 1.51 10.71 2.36
C VAL A 262 2.58 9.81 1.73
N THR A 263 3.13 10.19 0.58
CA THR A 263 4.21 9.44 -0.08
C THR A 263 5.47 9.37 0.78
N ASN A 264 5.85 10.48 1.43
CA ASN A 264 6.97 10.52 2.36
C ASN A 264 6.75 9.58 3.54
N LEU A 265 5.56 9.57 4.13
CA LEU A 265 5.22 8.67 5.24
C LEU A 265 5.38 7.19 4.85
N VAL A 266 4.90 6.79 3.67
CA VAL A 266 5.06 5.42 3.14
C VAL A 266 6.54 5.10 2.92
N ARG A 267 7.27 5.98 2.22
CA ARG A 267 8.70 5.82 1.91
C ARG A 267 9.55 5.66 3.17
N GLU A 268 9.38 6.56 4.13
CA GLU A 268 10.20 6.57 5.35
C GLU A 268 9.87 5.39 6.27
N THR A 269 8.61 4.99 6.32
CA THR A 269 8.22 3.81 7.07
C THR A 269 8.74 2.53 6.44
N ALA A 270 8.66 2.40 5.11
CA ALA A 270 9.24 1.27 4.38
C ALA A 270 10.75 1.17 4.62
N LEU A 271 11.50 2.27 4.48
CA LEU A 271 12.94 2.30 4.75
C LEU A 271 13.26 1.93 6.21
N ALA A 272 12.51 2.46 7.17
CA ALA A 272 12.76 2.20 8.58
C ALA A 272 12.45 0.74 8.98
N VAL A 273 11.38 0.15 8.45
CA VAL A 273 11.07 -1.28 8.65
C VAL A 273 12.17 -2.14 8.03
N LYS A 274 12.55 -1.90 6.77
CA LYS A 274 13.60 -2.67 6.09
C LYS A 274 14.98 -2.50 6.74
N ALA A 275 15.24 -1.36 7.38
CA ALA A 275 16.48 -1.12 8.12
C ALA A 275 16.58 -1.96 9.40
N VAL A 276 15.45 -2.25 10.06
CA VAL A 276 15.43 -3.10 11.27
C VAL A 276 15.26 -4.58 10.95
N LYS A 277 14.50 -4.91 9.90
CA LYS A 277 14.15 -6.28 9.54
C LYS A 277 13.90 -6.38 8.01
N PRO A 278 14.94 -6.65 7.20
CA PRO A 278 14.89 -6.52 5.73
C PRO A 278 14.01 -7.57 5.03
N ASP A 279 13.73 -8.69 5.69
CA ASP A 279 12.86 -9.79 5.25
C ASP A 279 11.36 -9.51 5.46
N VAL A 280 10.98 -8.51 6.26
CA VAL A 280 9.57 -8.11 6.43
C VAL A 280 9.07 -7.36 5.20
N ALA A 281 7.97 -7.81 4.61
CA ALA A 281 7.33 -7.18 3.47
C ALA A 281 6.60 -5.88 3.83
N ILE A 282 6.63 -4.92 2.91
CA ILE A 282 5.82 -3.70 2.98
C ILE A 282 4.61 -3.84 2.06
N SER A 283 3.42 -3.73 2.62
CA SER A 283 2.16 -3.77 1.88
C SER A 283 1.31 -2.53 2.15
N ALA A 284 0.41 -2.19 1.22
CA ALA A 284 -0.61 -1.18 1.44
C ALA A 284 -1.96 -1.61 0.86
N ALA A 285 -3.03 -1.31 1.58
CA ALA A 285 -4.41 -1.32 1.11
C ALA A 285 -4.70 -0.01 0.36
N THR A 286 -4.80 -0.09 -0.98
CA THR A 286 -4.85 1.09 -1.86
C THR A 286 -6.21 1.32 -2.50
N ILE A 287 -6.63 2.58 -2.63
CA ILE A 287 -7.96 2.96 -3.10
C ILE A 287 -8.08 2.85 -4.61
N THR A 288 -9.25 2.35 -5.05
CA THR A 288 -9.65 2.21 -6.46
C THR A 288 -11.07 2.77 -6.66
N TYR A 289 -11.34 3.98 -6.16
CA TYR A 289 -12.66 4.61 -6.25
C TYR A 289 -13.02 4.95 -7.71
N GLY A 290 -14.24 4.58 -8.10
CA GLY A 290 -14.76 4.84 -9.44
C GLY A 290 -14.17 3.95 -10.53
N GLU A 291 -14.15 4.48 -11.74
CA GLU A 291 -13.61 3.84 -12.95
C GLU A 291 -12.09 3.65 -12.86
N GLY A 292 -11.58 2.53 -13.40
CA GLY A 292 -10.15 2.28 -13.49
C GLY A 292 -9.51 3.04 -14.66
N PRO A 293 -8.32 3.65 -14.48
CA PRO A 293 -7.65 4.38 -15.55
C PRO A 293 -7.04 3.43 -16.58
N ALA A 294 -6.80 3.93 -17.80
CA ALA A 294 -6.11 3.16 -18.84
C ALA A 294 -4.60 3.04 -18.59
N ASP A 295 -3.99 4.06 -17.99
CA ASP A 295 -2.55 4.19 -17.77
C ASP A 295 -2.22 5.12 -16.59
N GLU A 296 -0.92 5.31 -16.31
CA GLU A 296 -0.44 6.16 -15.21
C GLU A 296 -0.83 7.64 -15.39
N ALA A 297 -0.94 8.14 -16.62
CA ALA A 297 -1.37 9.51 -16.88
C ALA A 297 -2.87 9.68 -16.55
N GLY A 298 -3.69 8.68 -16.90
CA GLY A 298 -5.09 8.59 -16.53
C GLY A 298 -5.29 8.55 -15.01
N PHE A 299 -4.40 7.86 -14.28
CA PHE A 299 -4.48 7.75 -12.81
C PHE A 299 -4.52 9.12 -12.11
N LEU A 300 -3.82 10.12 -12.63
CA LEU A 300 -3.76 11.47 -12.07
C LEU A 300 -5.14 12.18 -12.01
N ASN A 301 -6.11 11.70 -12.76
CA ASN A 301 -7.48 12.23 -12.78
C ASN A 301 -8.47 11.38 -11.97
N THR A 302 -8.01 10.28 -11.36
CA THR A 302 -8.86 9.37 -10.59
C THR A 302 -9.07 9.88 -9.17
N ARG A 303 -10.18 9.44 -8.55
CA ARG A 303 -10.52 9.78 -7.15
C ARG A 303 -9.46 9.35 -6.11
N PRO A 304 -8.77 8.19 -6.22
CA PRO A 304 -7.61 7.88 -5.37
C PRO A 304 -6.58 9.01 -5.36
N TYR A 305 -6.26 9.54 -6.55
CA TYR A 305 -5.33 10.64 -6.68
C TYR A 305 -5.97 11.95 -6.17
N THR A 306 -7.11 12.38 -6.67
CA THR A 306 -7.61 13.74 -6.43
C THR A 306 -8.33 13.93 -5.09
N GLU A 307 -9.04 12.92 -4.58
CA GLU A 307 -9.93 13.08 -3.42
C GLU A 307 -9.33 12.57 -2.11
N VAL A 308 -8.46 11.56 -2.15
CA VAL A 308 -7.83 11.01 -0.93
C VAL A 308 -6.31 11.17 -0.91
N LEU A 309 -5.75 11.75 -1.97
CA LEU A 309 -4.33 12.08 -2.10
C LEU A 309 -3.41 10.85 -1.94
N GLN A 310 -3.86 9.71 -2.44
CA GLN A 310 -3.15 8.44 -2.35
C GLN A 310 -2.50 8.10 -3.70
N ASP A 311 -1.22 8.45 -3.84
CA ASP A 311 -0.45 8.22 -5.07
C ASP A 311 0.25 6.86 -5.06
N TRP A 312 -0.54 5.79 -5.06
CA TRP A 312 0.01 4.45 -4.95
C TRP A 312 0.77 3.94 -6.19
N PRO A 313 0.53 4.39 -7.44
CA PRO A 313 1.40 4.05 -8.57
C PRO A 313 2.83 4.56 -8.36
N GLU A 314 3.02 5.75 -7.77
CA GLU A 314 4.35 6.22 -7.37
C GLU A 314 5.03 5.25 -6.40
N TRP A 315 4.29 4.71 -5.44
CA TRP A 315 4.84 3.79 -4.43
C TRP A 315 5.24 2.45 -5.05
N VAL A 316 4.48 1.98 -6.05
CA VAL A 316 4.78 0.79 -6.85
C VAL A 316 6.03 1.02 -7.70
N ARG A 317 6.08 2.12 -8.45
CA ARG A 317 7.18 2.51 -9.33
C ARG A 317 8.48 2.72 -8.56
N ALA A 318 8.43 3.42 -7.44
CA ALA A 318 9.61 3.69 -6.62
C ALA A 318 10.03 2.49 -5.76
N GLY A 319 9.22 1.41 -5.71
CA GLY A 319 9.50 0.21 -4.93
C GLY A 319 9.39 0.41 -3.42
N TYR A 320 8.53 1.32 -2.98
CA TYR A 320 8.24 1.53 -1.55
C TYR A 320 7.36 0.41 -0.97
N LEU A 321 6.65 -0.32 -1.83
CA LEU A 321 5.88 -1.50 -1.49
C LEU A 321 6.53 -2.75 -2.08
N ASP A 322 6.47 -3.86 -1.35
CA ASP A 322 6.71 -5.20 -1.91
C ASP A 322 5.41 -5.77 -2.49
N THR A 323 4.25 -5.46 -1.88
CA THR A 323 2.93 -5.93 -2.31
C THR A 323 1.88 -4.81 -2.26
N ASN A 324 1.36 -4.39 -3.40
CA ASN A 324 0.20 -3.51 -3.51
C ASN A 324 -1.09 -4.35 -3.46
N VAL A 325 -1.94 -4.13 -2.45
CA VAL A 325 -3.22 -4.83 -2.34
C VAL A 325 -4.34 -3.82 -2.56
N MET A 326 -4.90 -3.80 -3.76
CA MET A 326 -5.93 -2.84 -4.13
C MET A 326 -7.23 -3.15 -3.39
N MET A 327 -7.84 -2.16 -2.74
CA MET A 327 -9.22 -2.24 -2.27
C MET A 327 -10.19 -2.12 -3.46
N ASN A 328 -10.14 -3.08 -4.39
CA ASN A 328 -11.00 -3.16 -5.58
C ASN A 328 -12.43 -3.61 -5.21
N TYR A 329 -13.04 -2.88 -4.28
CA TYR A 329 -14.32 -3.20 -3.69
C TYR A 329 -15.42 -2.78 -4.64
N LYS A 330 -15.88 -3.74 -5.44
CA LYS A 330 -16.91 -3.59 -6.47
C LYS A 330 -17.97 -4.66 -6.31
N ARG A 331 -19.23 -4.30 -6.53
CA ARG A 331 -20.35 -5.24 -6.62
C ARG A 331 -20.34 -5.87 -8.00
N ASP A 332 -20.11 -7.17 -8.06
CA ASP A 332 -20.13 -7.97 -9.28
C ASP A 332 -21.52 -7.93 -9.95
N HIS A 333 -22.59 -7.91 -9.14
CA HIS A 333 -23.98 -7.83 -9.61
C HIS A 333 -24.40 -6.43 -10.11
N VAL A 334 -23.51 -5.44 -10.11
CA VAL A 334 -23.76 -4.11 -10.68
C VAL A 334 -22.85 -3.92 -11.88
N ALA A 335 -23.43 -3.92 -13.09
CA ALA A 335 -22.68 -3.94 -14.35
C ALA A 335 -21.55 -2.91 -14.44
N ALA A 336 -21.81 -1.66 -14.01
CA ALA A 336 -20.79 -0.61 -14.00
C ALA A 336 -19.63 -0.93 -13.04
N GLN A 337 -19.92 -1.47 -11.86
CA GLN A 337 -18.87 -1.82 -10.88
C GLN A 337 -18.09 -3.07 -11.31
N ALA A 338 -18.73 -4.05 -11.96
CA ALA A 338 -18.05 -5.19 -12.57
C ALA A 338 -17.07 -4.75 -13.66
N LEU A 339 -17.47 -3.79 -14.52
CA LEU A 339 -16.56 -3.18 -15.50
C LEU A 339 -15.38 -2.49 -14.80
N TRP A 340 -15.65 -1.67 -13.78
CA TRP A 340 -14.59 -0.97 -13.05
C TRP A 340 -13.62 -1.93 -12.36
N PHE A 341 -14.10 -3.08 -11.85
CA PHE A 341 -13.25 -4.10 -11.27
C PHE A 341 -12.21 -4.60 -12.28
N GLY A 342 -12.66 -4.92 -13.50
CA GLY A 342 -11.79 -5.35 -14.60
C GLY A 342 -10.81 -4.26 -15.06
N GLN A 343 -11.24 -3.00 -15.14
CA GLN A 343 -10.36 -1.88 -15.51
C GLN A 343 -9.22 -1.67 -14.50
N TRP A 344 -9.51 -1.69 -13.20
CA TRP A 344 -8.47 -1.60 -12.17
C TRP A 344 -7.51 -2.79 -12.20
N ASN A 345 -8.00 -4.00 -12.46
CA ASN A 345 -7.13 -5.16 -12.65
C ASN A 345 -6.23 -5.01 -13.90
N ALA A 346 -6.76 -4.50 -15.01
CA ALA A 346 -5.98 -4.26 -16.22
C ALA A 346 -4.90 -3.19 -16.01
N PHE A 347 -5.22 -2.11 -15.30
CA PHE A 347 -4.25 -1.08 -14.91
C PHE A 347 -3.13 -1.65 -14.04
N ALA A 348 -3.48 -2.43 -13.01
CA ALA A 348 -2.51 -3.07 -12.14
C ALA A 348 -1.63 -4.09 -12.89
N ALA A 349 -2.19 -4.85 -13.83
CA ALA A 349 -1.41 -5.73 -14.70
C ALA A 349 -0.41 -4.95 -15.57
N GLY A 350 -0.75 -3.73 -16.00
CA GLY A 350 0.18 -2.79 -16.64
C GLY A 350 1.34 -2.41 -15.73
N LEU A 351 1.05 -2.01 -14.49
CA LEU A 351 2.07 -1.68 -13.50
C LEU A 351 2.95 -2.87 -13.14
N LYS A 352 2.40 -4.08 -13.02
CA LYS A 352 3.17 -5.32 -12.80
C LYS A 352 4.20 -5.54 -13.91
N ARG A 353 3.83 -5.32 -15.18
CA ARG A 353 4.77 -5.45 -16.31
C ARG A 353 5.86 -4.40 -16.29
N ALA A 354 5.51 -3.15 -15.95
CA ALA A 354 6.47 -2.04 -15.91
C ALA A 354 7.41 -2.10 -14.70
N TYR A 355 6.89 -2.53 -13.55
CA TYR A 355 7.53 -2.50 -12.25
C TYR A 355 7.37 -3.85 -11.57
N PRO A 356 8.00 -4.91 -12.13
CA PRO A 356 7.75 -6.28 -11.70
C PRO A 356 8.10 -6.52 -10.23
N TRP A 357 8.96 -5.67 -9.64
CA TRP A 357 9.40 -5.78 -8.26
C TRP A 357 8.31 -5.56 -7.19
N THR A 358 7.13 -5.03 -7.55
CA THR A 358 6.00 -4.85 -6.63
C THR A 358 4.83 -5.73 -7.06
N GLU A 359 4.46 -6.70 -6.23
CA GLU A 359 3.31 -7.56 -6.50
C GLU A 359 2.01 -6.75 -6.55
N GLN A 360 1.12 -7.12 -7.46
CA GLN A 360 -0.20 -6.52 -7.62
C GLN A 360 -1.28 -7.54 -7.25
N VAL A 361 -2.00 -7.27 -6.16
CA VAL A 361 -3.05 -8.14 -5.63
C VAL A 361 -4.40 -7.43 -5.71
N SER A 362 -5.41 -8.10 -6.27
CA SER A 362 -6.76 -7.57 -6.35
C SER A 362 -7.56 -7.90 -5.10
N GLY A 363 -7.87 -6.89 -4.29
CA GLY A 363 -8.68 -7.03 -3.09
C GLY A 363 -10.17 -6.88 -3.39
N ALA A 364 -10.95 -7.95 -3.17
CA ALA A 364 -12.40 -7.96 -3.37
C ALA A 364 -13.15 -7.76 -2.05
N ALA A 365 -14.30 -7.10 -2.12
CA ALA A 365 -15.23 -6.98 -1.00
C ALA A 365 -16.26 -8.13 -1.00
N LEU A 366 -15.97 -9.21 -0.29
CA LEU A 366 -16.87 -10.34 -0.07
C LEU A 366 -18.22 -9.89 0.52
N TYR A 367 -18.20 -8.96 1.48
CA TYR A 367 -19.40 -8.52 2.22
C TYR A 367 -20.44 -7.75 1.38
N ILE A 368 -20.12 -7.40 0.13
CA ILE A 368 -21.06 -6.76 -0.81
C ILE A 368 -21.35 -7.65 -2.03
N ASN A 369 -20.91 -8.91 -2.01
CA ASN A 369 -21.05 -9.84 -3.12
C ASN A 369 -21.63 -11.18 -2.67
N TYR A 370 -22.37 -11.83 -3.57
CA TYR A 370 -22.73 -13.23 -3.39
C TYR A 370 -21.53 -14.12 -3.71
N GLN A 371 -21.52 -15.34 -3.17
CA GLN A 371 -20.50 -16.36 -3.44
C GLN A 371 -20.06 -16.48 -4.91
N ALA A 372 -21.01 -16.52 -5.84
CA ALA A 372 -20.69 -16.63 -7.27
C ALA A 372 -19.88 -15.42 -7.80
N GLY A 373 -20.23 -14.21 -7.35
CA GLY A 373 -19.51 -12.99 -7.71
C GLY A 373 -18.12 -12.94 -7.07
N SER A 374 -17.98 -13.38 -5.82
CA SER A 374 -16.68 -13.50 -5.16
C SER A 374 -15.73 -14.44 -5.92
N VAL A 375 -16.22 -15.61 -6.36
CA VAL A 375 -15.43 -16.56 -7.17
C VAL A 375 -15.13 -15.98 -8.56
N ALA A 376 -16.08 -15.28 -9.19
CA ALA A 376 -15.86 -14.62 -10.47
C ALA A 376 -14.76 -13.56 -10.38
N GLN A 377 -14.72 -12.77 -9.31
CA GLN A 377 -13.69 -11.76 -9.07
C GLN A 377 -12.30 -12.36 -8.86
N VAL A 378 -12.19 -13.54 -8.21
CA VAL A 378 -10.93 -14.30 -8.14
C VAL A 378 -10.46 -14.67 -9.55
N ARG A 379 -11.35 -15.28 -10.35
CA ARG A 379 -11.02 -15.69 -11.72
C ARG A 379 -10.66 -14.51 -12.61
N GLN A 380 -11.29 -13.35 -12.43
CA GLN A 380 -10.94 -12.12 -13.14
C GLN A 380 -9.55 -11.60 -12.76
N ALA A 381 -9.14 -11.70 -11.49
CA ALA A 381 -7.78 -11.34 -11.06
C ALA A 381 -6.73 -12.28 -11.68
N GLN A 382 -6.98 -13.59 -11.67
CA GLN A 382 -6.14 -14.60 -12.31
C GLN A 382 -6.04 -14.38 -13.83
N ALA A 383 -7.18 -14.15 -14.50
CA ALA A 383 -7.22 -13.89 -15.94
C ALA A 383 -6.50 -12.60 -16.35
N ALA A 384 -6.43 -11.60 -15.46
CA ALA A 384 -5.65 -10.39 -15.68
C ALA A 384 -4.13 -10.60 -15.46
N GLY A 385 -3.69 -11.76 -14.97
CA GLY A 385 -2.29 -12.06 -14.72
C GLY A 385 -1.71 -11.37 -13.47
N LEU A 386 -2.57 -11.01 -12.52
CA LEU A 386 -2.15 -10.41 -11.24
C LEU A 386 -1.41 -11.43 -10.37
N ASP A 387 -0.66 -10.93 -9.37
CA ASP A 387 0.08 -11.78 -8.43
C ASP A 387 -0.82 -12.42 -7.37
N GLY A 388 -2.08 -11.97 -7.28
CA GLY A 388 -3.12 -12.73 -6.61
C GLY A 388 -4.36 -11.95 -6.24
N TRP A 389 -5.05 -12.48 -5.23
CA TRP A 389 -6.34 -12.00 -4.76
C TRP A 389 -6.40 -11.95 -3.23
N ALA A 390 -7.13 -10.99 -2.68
CA ALA A 390 -7.42 -10.90 -1.25
C ALA A 390 -8.90 -10.62 -0.96
N GLY A 391 -9.52 -11.37 -0.05
CA GLY A 391 -10.92 -11.21 0.31
C GLY A 391 -11.12 -10.36 1.57
N TYR A 392 -11.86 -9.26 1.47
CA TYR A 392 -12.34 -8.47 2.59
C TYR A 392 -13.86 -8.65 2.77
N SER A 393 -14.39 -9.02 3.93
CA SER A 393 -13.73 -9.28 5.21
C SER A 393 -13.92 -10.74 5.58
N TYR A 394 -13.00 -11.30 6.36
CA TYR A 394 -13.20 -12.61 6.99
C TYR A 394 -14.49 -12.61 7.82
N ARG A 395 -14.80 -11.52 8.52
CA ARG A 395 -16.00 -11.43 9.35
C ARG A 395 -17.30 -11.59 8.57
N ASN A 396 -17.37 -11.01 7.37
CA ASN A 396 -18.55 -11.04 6.51
C ASN A 396 -18.16 -11.56 5.11
N PRO A 397 -18.08 -12.90 4.91
CA PRO A 397 -17.61 -13.50 3.67
C PRO A 397 -18.69 -13.57 2.57
N ASP A 398 -19.87 -12.96 2.79
CA ASP A 398 -21.00 -12.94 1.87
C ASP A 398 -21.94 -11.75 2.14
N LEU A 399 -22.63 -11.29 1.11
CA LEU A 399 -23.67 -10.26 1.21
C LEU A 399 -24.79 -10.64 2.19
N ASP A 400 -25.23 -11.89 2.21
CA ASP A 400 -26.31 -12.40 3.08
C ASP A 400 -25.89 -12.44 4.56
N VAL A 401 -24.57 -12.53 4.83
CA VAL A 401 -24.00 -12.41 6.18
C VAL A 401 -23.98 -10.96 6.63
N ALA A 402 -23.68 -10.04 5.71
CA ALA A 402 -23.64 -8.60 5.96
C ALA A 402 -25.02 -7.92 5.99
N ALA A 403 -26.08 -8.64 5.63
CA ALA A 403 -27.44 -8.12 5.65
C ALA A 403 -27.90 -7.75 7.06
N SER A 404 -28.89 -6.86 7.16
CA SER A 404 -29.48 -6.43 8.43
C SER A 404 -31.00 -6.61 8.40
N PRO A 405 -31.57 -7.67 9.05
CA PRO A 405 -30.86 -8.73 9.76
C PRO A 405 -30.12 -9.71 8.81
N PRO A 406 -29.08 -10.43 9.28
CA PRO A 406 -28.41 -11.45 8.48
C PRO A 406 -29.37 -12.57 8.07
N THR A 407 -29.27 -13.02 6.82
CA THR A 407 -30.05 -14.15 6.29
C THR A 407 -29.22 -15.43 6.18
N LYS A 408 -27.90 -15.33 6.38
CA LYS A 408 -26.94 -16.44 6.39
C LYS A 408 -25.93 -16.25 7.52
N THR A 409 -25.51 -17.35 8.16
CA THR A 409 -24.45 -17.31 9.16
C THR A 409 -23.07 -17.28 8.50
N GLN A 410 -22.07 -16.73 9.20
CA GLN A 410 -20.69 -16.71 8.71
C GLN A 410 -20.17 -18.14 8.43
N ALA A 411 -20.44 -19.08 9.33
CA ALA A 411 -19.95 -20.46 9.22
C ALA A 411 -20.45 -21.14 7.93
N VAL A 412 -21.75 -21.01 7.62
CA VAL A 412 -22.34 -21.56 6.39
C VAL A 412 -21.73 -20.89 5.15
N ALA A 413 -21.63 -19.56 5.16
CA ALA A 413 -21.06 -18.82 4.05
C ALA A 413 -19.60 -19.20 3.77
N PHE A 414 -18.79 -19.43 4.81
CA PHE A 414 -17.41 -19.87 4.65
C PHE A 414 -17.29 -21.29 4.10
N GLU A 415 -18.12 -22.22 4.57
CA GLU A 415 -18.15 -23.58 4.05
C GLU A 415 -18.48 -23.58 2.54
N GLU A 416 -19.50 -22.82 2.15
CA GLU A 416 -19.88 -22.64 0.74
C GLU A 416 -18.75 -22.01 -0.08
N LEU A 417 -18.13 -20.94 0.42
CA LEU A 417 -17.04 -20.25 -0.27
C LEU A 417 -15.83 -21.17 -0.43
N ALA A 418 -15.41 -21.84 0.63
CA ALA A 418 -14.29 -22.77 0.63
C ALA A 418 -14.51 -23.91 -0.38
N ALA A 419 -15.71 -24.51 -0.39
CA ALA A 419 -16.05 -25.56 -1.34
C ALA A 419 -15.96 -25.08 -2.81
N ARG A 420 -16.37 -23.84 -3.10
CA ARG A 420 -16.28 -23.27 -4.45
C ARG A 420 -14.86 -22.89 -4.85
N LEU A 421 -14.07 -22.34 -3.93
CA LEU A 421 -12.69 -21.95 -4.19
C LEU A 421 -11.79 -23.17 -4.41
N THR A 422 -12.04 -24.25 -3.66
CA THR A 422 -11.16 -25.44 -3.61
C THR A 422 -11.68 -26.64 -4.38
N ALA A 423 -12.83 -26.51 -5.07
CA ALA A 423 -13.27 -27.50 -6.04
C ALA A 423 -12.17 -27.79 -7.08
N ALA A 424 -12.23 -28.95 -7.73
CA ALA A 424 -11.23 -29.35 -8.73
C ALA A 424 -11.12 -28.34 -9.91
N ASP A 425 -12.23 -27.69 -10.27
CA ASP A 425 -12.32 -26.60 -11.24
C ASP A 425 -12.40 -25.20 -10.58
N GLY A 426 -12.24 -25.16 -9.25
CA GLY A 426 -12.15 -23.95 -8.46
C GLY A 426 -10.83 -23.22 -8.72
N PRO A 427 -10.75 -21.91 -8.40
CA PRO A 427 -9.54 -21.13 -8.60
C PRO A 427 -8.35 -21.57 -7.72
N PHE A 428 -8.60 -22.19 -6.57
CA PHE A 428 -7.60 -22.59 -5.58
C PHE A 428 -7.72 -24.08 -5.21
N PRO A 429 -7.55 -25.03 -6.16
CA PRO A 429 -7.82 -26.46 -5.92
C PRO A 429 -6.86 -27.09 -4.92
N THR A 430 -5.65 -26.55 -4.79
CA THR A 430 -4.61 -27.02 -3.88
C THR A 430 -3.98 -25.88 -3.11
N PHE A 431 -3.54 -26.15 -1.88
CA PHE A 431 -2.76 -25.21 -1.11
C PHE A 431 -1.33 -25.09 -1.65
N ALA A 432 -0.78 -23.87 -1.63
CA ALA A 432 0.61 -23.59 -1.95
C ALA A 432 1.16 -22.55 -0.96
N GLU A 433 2.27 -22.90 -0.31
CA GLU A 433 2.99 -21.98 0.57
C GLU A 433 3.62 -20.86 -0.23
N ARG A 434 3.41 -19.63 0.22
CA ARG A 434 4.05 -18.46 -0.39
C ARG A 434 5.49 -18.36 0.14
N PRO A 435 6.50 -18.23 -0.74
CA PRO A 435 7.87 -17.99 -0.30
C PRO A 435 7.99 -16.64 0.43
N GLY A 436 8.95 -16.54 1.34
CA GLY A 436 9.37 -15.27 1.91
C GLY A 436 10.06 -14.37 0.89
N LEU A 437 10.30 -13.10 1.25
CA LEU A 437 11.00 -12.17 0.36
C LEU A 437 12.46 -12.56 0.15
N ALA A 438 12.93 -12.43 -1.10
CA ALA A 438 14.34 -12.51 -1.43
C ALA A 438 15.09 -11.27 -0.93
N VAL A 439 15.64 -11.33 0.29
CA VAL A 439 16.35 -10.21 0.92
C VAL A 439 17.48 -9.67 0.03
N SER A 440 18.17 -10.53 -0.73
CA SER A 440 19.22 -10.14 -1.67
C SER A 440 18.77 -9.12 -2.73
N ALA A 441 17.48 -9.07 -3.06
CA ALA A 441 16.91 -8.10 -4.00
C ALA A 441 16.77 -6.69 -3.39
N LEU A 442 16.85 -6.54 -2.06
CA LEU A 442 16.84 -5.25 -1.39
C LEU A 442 18.17 -4.51 -1.60
N ARG A 443 18.12 -3.35 -2.22
CA ARG A 443 19.23 -2.39 -2.24
C ARG A 443 18.65 -0.99 -2.07
N ALA A 444 18.77 -0.46 -0.87
CA ALA A 444 18.17 0.81 -0.51
C ALA A 444 19.17 1.72 0.21
N VAL A 445 18.85 3.00 0.26
CA VAL A 445 19.61 4.02 0.99
C VAL A 445 18.65 4.90 1.78
N SER A 446 19.07 5.30 2.97
CA SER A 446 18.39 6.33 3.76
C SER A 446 19.39 7.37 4.24
N GLY A 447 18.94 8.60 4.37
CA GLY A 447 19.71 9.72 4.89
C GLY A 447 18.82 10.73 5.58
N ARG A 448 19.46 11.74 6.16
CA ARG A 448 18.76 12.81 6.87
C ARG A 448 19.46 14.14 6.64
N VAL A 449 18.69 15.22 6.51
CA VAL A 449 19.19 16.58 6.61
C VAL A 449 18.98 17.14 8.03
N THR A 450 19.89 17.99 8.46
CA THR A 450 19.84 18.72 9.74
C THR A 450 20.01 20.21 9.47
N GLY A 451 19.65 21.06 10.43
CA GLY A 451 19.67 22.52 10.27
C GLY A 451 18.28 23.12 10.31
N GLU A 452 18.10 24.24 9.62
CA GLU A 452 16.79 24.90 9.49
C GLU A 452 16.02 24.34 8.30
N ARG A 453 14.67 24.44 8.36
CA ARG A 453 13.74 23.98 7.31
C ARG A 453 14.08 22.56 6.79
N LEU A 454 13.64 21.54 7.50
CA LEU A 454 14.05 20.16 7.18
C LEU A 454 13.33 19.55 5.96
N GLY A 455 12.09 19.96 5.68
CA GLY A 455 11.26 19.39 4.61
C GLY A 455 11.37 20.09 3.26
N GLY A 456 11.02 19.35 2.21
CA GLY A 456 10.88 19.88 0.85
C GLY A 456 12.20 20.14 0.12
N HIS A 457 13.33 19.61 0.59
CA HIS A 457 14.59 19.67 -0.14
C HIS A 457 14.65 18.54 -1.16
N THR A 458 15.00 18.85 -2.40
CA THR A 458 15.25 17.84 -3.43
C THR A 458 16.44 16.98 -3.04
N ALA A 459 16.23 15.66 -3.04
CA ALA A 459 17.26 14.65 -2.95
C ALA A 459 17.35 13.91 -4.28
N GLU A 460 18.55 13.77 -4.82
CA GLU A 460 18.85 13.14 -6.10
C GLU A 460 19.79 11.95 -5.87
N LEU A 461 19.44 10.80 -6.43
CA LEU A 461 20.31 9.65 -6.53
C LEU A 461 21.02 9.68 -7.88
N LEU A 462 22.35 9.64 -7.85
CA LEU A 462 23.21 9.66 -9.02
C LEU A 462 23.90 8.31 -9.20
N ASN A 463 23.95 7.82 -10.44
CA ASN A 463 24.71 6.63 -10.80
C ASN A 463 26.23 6.93 -10.85
N ALA A 464 27.03 5.92 -11.21
CA ALA A 464 28.49 6.05 -11.30
C ALA A 464 28.98 7.09 -12.33
N SER A 465 28.17 7.41 -13.36
CA SER A 465 28.50 8.44 -14.36
C SER A 465 28.03 9.85 -13.95
N GLY A 466 27.43 10.01 -12.77
CA GLY A 466 26.91 11.28 -12.28
C GLY A 466 25.56 11.68 -12.88
N GLN A 467 24.83 10.76 -13.52
CA GLN A 467 23.48 11.01 -14.01
C GLN A 467 22.46 10.76 -12.90
N VAL A 468 21.45 11.64 -12.79
CA VAL A 468 20.34 11.46 -11.86
C VAL A 468 19.45 10.32 -12.35
N VAL A 469 19.28 9.29 -11.51
CA VAL A 469 18.45 8.11 -11.80
C VAL A 469 17.17 8.06 -10.98
N ALA A 470 17.10 8.81 -9.89
CA ALA A 470 15.88 8.98 -9.11
C ALA A 470 15.93 10.29 -8.32
N THR A 471 14.75 10.86 -8.06
CA THR A 471 14.58 12.07 -7.26
C THR A 471 13.48 11.86 -6.23
N THR A 472 13.66 12.41 -5.04
CA THR A 472 12.65 12.49 -3.98
C THR A 472 12.79 13.81 -3.23
N GLN A 473 11.99 14.01 -2.17
CA GLN A 473 12.08 15.18 -1.30
C GLN A 473 12.26 14.75 0.15
N THR A 474 12.94 15.59 0.93
CA THR A 474 13.03 15.42 2.38
C THR A 474 11.65 15.57 3.04
N ASP A 475 11.38 14.74 4.04
CA ASP A 475 10.17 14.86 4.86
C ASP A 475 10.28 15.97 5.91
N GLY A 476 9.24 16.16 6.72
CA GLY A 476 9.22 17.20 7.76
C GLY A 476 10.26 17.02 8.88
N ASN A 477 10.89 15.85 8.97
CA ASN A 477 11.97 15.52 9.92
C ASN A 477 13.35 15.45 9.25
N GLY A 478 13.43 15.80 7.95
CA GLY A 478 14.64 15.85 7.15
C GLY A 478 15.03 14.53 6.51
N HIS A 479 14.22 13.48 6.65
CA HIS A 479 14.56 12.17 6.11
C HIS A 479 14.33 12.07 4.61
N TYR A 480 15.24 11.38 3.93
CA TYR A 480 15.16 11.05 2.52
C TYR A 480 15.75 9.66 2.27
N GLY A 481 15.54 9.11 1.07
CA GLY A 481 16.04 7.78 0.73
C GLY A 481 15.39 7.20 -0.51
N PHE A 482 15.99 6.12 -1.00
CA PHE A 482 15.64 5.48 -2.26
C PHE A 482 15.67 3.97 -2.10
N PHE A 483 14.74 3.31 -2.79
CA PHE A 483 14.79 1.87 -3.06
C PHE A 483 15.35 1.64 -4.46
N ARG A 484 15.64 0.36 -4.77
CA ARG A 484 16.16 -0.07 -6.08
C ARG A 484 17.40 0.73 -6.51
N VAL A 485 18.25 1.07 -5.54
CA VAL A 485 19.51 1.77 -5.79
C VAL A 485 20.36 0.89 -6.72
N PRO A 486 21.01 1.44 -7.76
CA PRO A 486 21.89 0.65 -8.63
C PRO A 486 23.01 -0.05 -7.87
N ALA A 487 23.49 -1.18 -8.41
CA ALA A 487 24.68 -1.84 -7.88
C ALA A 487 25.93 -0.98 -8.12
N GLY A 488 26.94 -1.17 -7.28
CA GLY A 488 28.21 -0.44 -7.36
C GLY A 488 28.21 0.88 -6.60
N THR A 489 29.11 1.78 -7.00
CA THR A 489 29.27 3.11 -6.39
C THR A 489 28.24 4.07 -6.98
N VAL A 490 27.45 4.66 -6.09
CA VAL A 490 26.44 5.68 -6.40
C VAL A 490 26.68 6.89 -5.51
N SER A 491 26.02 8.00 -5.79
CA SER A 491 26.07 9.18 -4.91
C SER A 491 24.69 9.73 -4.64
N VAL A 492 24.50 10.38 -3.50
CA VAL A 492 23.28 11.15 -3.23
C VAL A 492 23.64 12.61 -3.01
N ARG A 493 22.88 13.51 -3.66
CA ARG A 493 22.96 14.96 -3.49
C ARG A 493 21.64 15.46 -2.91
N VAL A 494 21.67 16.32 -1.90
CA VAL A 494 20.47 16.90 -1.28
C VAL A 494 20.62 18.39 -1.07
N GLY A 495 19.58 19.17 -1.37
CA GLY A 495 19.54 20.60 -1.07
C GLY A 495 20.69 21.40 -1.71
N GLY A 496 21.12 21.00 -2.91
CA GLY A 496 22.22 21.64 -3.65
C GLY A 496 23.62 21.43 -3.04
N GLN A 497 23.77 20.59 -2.01
CA GLN A 497 25.06 20.29 -1.39
C GLN A 497 25.94 19.39 -2.28
N ALA A 498 27.19 19.17 -1.85
CA ALA A 498 28.07 18.19 -2.50
C ALA A 498 27.47 16.77 -2.41
N ALA A 499 27.62 16.00 -3.48
CA ALA A 499 27.14 14.62 -3.50
C ALA A 499 28.00 13.73 -2.59
N VAL A 500 27.36 12.85 -1.83
CA VAL A 500 28.01 11.86 -0.97
C VAL A 500 28.02 10.52 -1.68
N SER A 501 29.21 10.04 -2.05
CA SER A 501 29.40 8.74 -2.68
C SER A 501 29.43 7.60 -1.68
N PHE A 502 28.82 6.46 -2.05
CA PHE A 502 28.81 5.25 -1.25
C PHE A 502 28.60 4.00 -2.13
N THR A 503 28.94 2.83 -1.59
CA THR A 503 28.62 1.55 -2.24
C THR A 503 27.33 0.99 -1.69
N ALA A 504 26.32 0.87 -2.55
CA ALA A 504 25.03 0.33 -2.18
C ALA A 504 25.09 -1.21 -2.09
N ARG A 505 24.91 -1.77 -0.88
CA ARG A 505 24.97 -3.22 -0.66
C ARG A 505 23.60 -3.87 -0.79
N ALA A 506 23.57 -5.05 -1.41
CA ALA A 506 22.41 -5.92 -1.41
C ALA A 506 22.04 -6.37 0.01
N GLY A 507 20.77 -6.73 0.22
CA GLY A 507 20.27 -7.25 1.48
C GLY A 507 19.91 -6.22 2.53
N ARG A 508 20.07 -4.91 2.28
CA ARG A 508 19.94 -3.91 3.35
C ARG A 508 19.65 -2.49 2.88
N VAL A 509 19.24 -1.66 3.85
CA VAL A 509 19.24 -0.20 3.74
C VAL A 509 20.59 0.35 4.17
N THR A 510 21.27 1.08 3.29
CA THR A 510 22.53 1.76 3.60
C THR A 510 22.21 3.13 4.21
N ARG A 511 22.59 3.36 5.47
CA ARG A 511 22.41 4.66 6.13
C ARG A 511 23.58 5.60 5.81
N LEU A 512 23.27 6.78 5.30
CA LEU A 512 24.23 7.86 5.09
C LEU A 512 24.41 8.69 6.35
N ALA A 513 25.53 9.42 6.42
CA ALA A 513 25.73 10.45 7.44
C ALA A 513 24.74 11.61 7.24
N ASP A 514 24.37 12.27 8.33
CA ASP A 514 23.47 13.42 8.28
C ASP A 514 24.13 14.58 7.52
N VAL A 515 23.38 15.23 6.64
CA VAL A 515 23.82 16.39 5.86
C VAL A 515 23.31 17.65 6.55
N ARG A 516 24.21 18.52 7.00
CA ARG A 516 23.81 19.80 7.57
C ARG A 516 23.56 20.79 6.43
N LEU A 517 22.33 21.27 6.32
CA LEU A 517 21.98 22.37 5.43
C LEU A 517 22.22 23.72 6.14
N PRO A 518 22.58 24.76 5.37
CA PRO A 518 22.84 26.09 5.90
C PRO A 518 21.64 26.70 6.62
#